data_AF-N4WU69-F1
#
_entry.id   AF-N4WU69-F1
#
_cell.length_a   1.000
_cell.length_b   1.000
_cell.length_c   1.000
_cell.angle_alpha   90.00
_cell.angle_beta   90.00
_cell.angle_gamma   90.00
#
_symmetry.space_group_name_H-M   'P 1'
#
loop_
_entity.id
_entity.type
_entity.pdbx_description
1 polymer ?
#
loop_
_entity_poly.entity_id
_entity_poly.type
_entity_poly.pdbx_seq_one_letter_code
_entity_poly.pdbx_strand_id
1 'polypeptide(L)'
;MTIEALWVIALLTGSLIVWLKHWPLLLVQVAIGIGIYFLDGVFLTIIMIGQILFGLWILYRLWQAVDYNYDLELEKTHRIPQKHTKGGQDGTRNHFL
;
A
#
# COMPACT_ATOMS: atom_id res chain seq x y z
N MET A 1 6.42 -25.05 0.48
CA MET A 1 5.36 -24.17 -0.07
C MET A 1 5.60 -24.01 -1.55
N THR A 2 4.55 -24.09 -2.38
CA THR A 2 4.64 -24.02 -3.85
C THR A 2 4.68 -22.57 -4.34
N ILE A 3 5.15 -22.37 -5.57
CA ILE A 3 5.14 -21.08 -6.29
C ILE A 3 3.75 -20.43 -6.27
N GLU A 4 2.69 -21.23 -6.23
CA GLU A 4 1.29 -20.79 -6.14
C GLU A 4 1.02 -19.98 -4.87
N ALA A 5 1.56 -20.40 -3.72
CA ALA A 5 1.39 -19.67 -2.46
C ALA A 5 2.04 -18.28 -2.51
N LEU A 6 3.21 -18.19 -3.15
CA LEU A 6 3.91 -16.92 -3.40
C LEU A 6 3.05 -15.99 -4.28
N TRP A 7 2.42 -16.52 -5.32
CA TRP A 7 1.51 -15.76 -6.19
C TRP A 7 0.27 -15.25 -5.46
N VAL A 8 -0.33 -16.08 -4.61
CA VAL A 8 -1.48 -15.65 -3.81
C VAL A 8 -1.11 -14.48 -2.89
N ILE A 9 0.03 -14.57 -2.20
CA ILE A 9 0.54 -13.48 -1.35
C ILE A 9 0.87 -12.25 -2.20
N ALA A 10 1.47 -12.43 -3.37
CA ALA A 10 1.82 -11.35 -4.28
C ALA A 10 0.58 -10.60 -4.80
N LEU A 11 -0.51 -11.31 -5.08
CA LEU A 11 -1.78 -10.72 -5.49
C LEU A 11 -2.47 -9.99 -4.34
N LEU A 12 -2.47 -10.57 -3.14
CA LEU A 12 -3.02 -9.93 -1.94
C LEU A 12 -2.26 -8.64 -1.60
N THR A 13 -0.93 -8.67 -1.65
CA THR A 13 -0.11 -7.48 -1.42
C THR A 13 -0.29 -6.44 -2.53
N GLY A 14 -0.42 -6.89 -3.79
CA GLY A 14 -0.75 -6.03 -4.93
C GLY A 14 -2.08 -5.29 -4.76
N SER A 15 -3.14 -5.97 -4.31
CA SER A 15 -4.44 -5.32 -4.11
C SER A 15 -4.40 -4.26 -3.00
N LEU A 16 -3.63 -4.49 -1.93
CA LEU A 16 -3.40 -3.49 -0.89
C LEU A 16 -2.63 -2.27 -1.41
N ILE A 17 -1.63 -2.46 -2.29
CA ILE A 17 -0.90 -1.35 -2.91
C ILE A 17 -1.81 -0.49 -3.79
N VAL A 18 -2.70 -1.13 -4.56
CA VAL A 18 -3.70 -0.42 -5.37
C VAL A 18 -4.59 0.44 -4.48
N TRP A 19 -5.00 -0.08 -3.34
CA TRP A 19 -5.79 0.69 -2.37
C TRP A 19 -5.02 1.89 -1.82
N LEU A 20 -3.73 1.72 -1.53
CA LEU A 20 -2.84 2.81 -1.11
C LEU A 20 -2.53 3.81 -2.24
N LYS A 21 -2.94 3.53 -3.48
CA LYS A 21 -2.68 4.32 -4.70
C LYS A 21 -1.18 4.59 -4.96
N HIS A 22 -0.30 3.71 -4.49
CA HIS A 22 1.14 3.92 -4.56
C HIS A 22 1.77 3.21 -5.77
N TRP A 23 1.61 3.80 -6.96
CA TRP A 23 2.05 3.23 -8.26
C TRP A 23 3.50 2.73 -8.31
N PRO A 24 4.51 3.41 -7.74
CA PRO A 24 5.88 2.90 -7.74
C PRO A 24 6.05 1.54 -7.03
N LEU A 25 5.32 1.31 -5.94
CA LEU A 25 5.38 0.06 -5.19
C LEU A 25 4.74 -1.08 -5.99
N LEU A 26 3.72 -0.77 -6.79
CA LEU A 26 3.05 -1.75 -7.65
C LEU A 26 4.00 -2.25 -8.74
N LEU A 27 4.80 -1.36 -9.34
CA LEU A 27 5.81 -1.74 -10.33
C LEU A 27 6.86 -2.69 -9.74
N VAL A 28 7.34 -2.40 -8.53
CA VAL A 28 8.28 -3.28 -7.81
C VAL A 28 7.64 -4.65 -7.56
N GLN A 29 6.39 -4.67 -7.10
CA GLN A 29 5.65 -5.91 -6.86
C GLN A 29 5.50 -6.76 -8.12
N VAL A 30 5.21 -6.15 -9.27
CA VAL A 30 5.12 -6.84 -10.56
C VAL A 30 6.48 -7.37 -11.01
N ALA A 31 7.55 -6.58 -10.84
CA ALA A 31 8.92 -7.01 -11.18
C ALA A 31 9.36 -8.22 -10.34
N ILE A 32 9.05 -8.22 -9.04
CA ILE A 32 9.28 -9.37 -8.16
C ILE A 32 8.49 -10.59 -8.65
N GLY A 33 7.21 -10.41 -8.99
CA GLY A 33 6.35 -11.48 -9.52
C GLY A 33 6.91 -12.13 -10.78
N ILE A 34 7.40 -11.34 -11.74
CA ILE A 34 8.04 -11.85 -12.97
C ILE A 34 9.36 -12.56 -12.63
N GLY A 35 10.15 -12.00 -11.72
CA GLY A 35 11.45 -12.54 -11.30
C GLY A 35 11.37 -13.92 -10.65
N ILE A 36 10.25 -14.26 -10.01
CA ILE A 36 10.06 -15.57 -9.34
C ILE A 36 10.22 -16.74 -10.33
N TYR A 37 9.82 -16.57 -11.60
CA TYR A 37 9.95 -17.65 -12.60
C TYR A 37 11.38 -17.97 -13.01
N PHE A 38 12.32 -17.07 -12.74
CA PHE A 38 13.74 -17.23 -13.10
C PHE A 38 14.59 -17.75 -11.94
N LEU A 39 14.01 -17.92 -10.76
CA LEU A 39 14.73 -18.24 -9.53
C LEU A 39 14.31 -19.60 -9.00
N ASP A 40 15.28 -20.38 -8.51
CA ASP A 40 15.05 -21.71 -7.97
C ASP A 40 15.79 -21.93 -6.64
N GLY A 41 15.32 -22.92 -5.87
CA GLY A 41 15.93 -23.40 -4.63
C GLY A 41 15.98 -22.36 -3.50
N VAL A 42 17.20 -22.03 -3.07
CA VAL A 42 17.46 -21.18 -1.89
C VAL A 42 16.97 -19.74 -2.12
N PHE A 43 17.13 -19.22 -3.34
CA PHE A 43 16.70 -17.85 -3.68
C PHE A 43 15.18 -17.68 -3.58
N LEU A 44 14.42 -18.70 -3.99
CA LEU A 44 12.96 -18.70 -3.88
C LEU A 44 12.52 -18.61 -2.41
N THR A 45 13.20 -19.32 -1.52
CA THR A 45 12.93 -19.27 -0.07
C THR A 45 13.21 -17.88 0.50
N ILE A 46 14.30 -17.24 0.11
CA ILE A 46 14.65 -15.89 0.57
C ILE A 46 13.60 -14.87 0.11
N ILE A 47 13.19 -14.93 -1.16
CA ILE A 47 12.15 -14.06 -1.71
C ILE A 47 10.81 -14.30 -1.02
N MET A 48 10.47 -15.54 -0.70
CA MET A 48 9.25 -15.85 0.04
C MET A 48 9.23 -15.16 1.40
N ILE A 49 10.32 -15.24 2.16
CA ILE A 49 10.43 -14.55 3.46
C ILE A 49 10.32 -13.03 3.26
N GLY A 50 11.02 -12.49 2.26
CA GLY A 50 10.95 -11.07 1.89
C GLY A 50 9.53 -10.62 1.54
N GLN A 51 8.79 -11.43 0.76
CA GLN A 51 7.42 -11.13 0.34
C GLN A 51 6.46 -11.09 1.52
N ILE A 52 6.63 -11.99 2.50
CA ILE A 52 5.82 -12.00 3.72
C ILE A 52 6.09 -10.74 4.55
N LEU A 53 7.36 -10.40 4.78
CA LEU A 53 7.75 -9.20 5.52
C LEU A 53 7.25 -7.92 4.83
N PHE A 54 7.39 -7.85 3.51
CA PHE A 54 6.90 -6.74 2.70
C PHE A 54 5.38 -6.61 2.79
N GLY A 55 4.65 -7.72 2.72
CA GLY A 55 3.19 -7.71 2.89
C GLY A 55 2.73 -7.22 4.26
N LEU A 56 3.40 -7.65 5.33
CA LEU A 56 3.14 -7.15 6.69
C LEU A 56 3.42 -5.65 6.80
N TRP A 57 4.51 -5.17 6.19
CA TRP A 57 4.85 -3.76 6.18
C TRP A 57 3.80 -2.90 5.44
N ILE A 58 3.28 -3.38 4.31
CA ILE A 58 2.20 -2.70 3.60
C ILE A 58 0.92 -2.66 4.42
N LEU A 59 0.59 -3.76 5.11
CA LEU A 59 -0.58 -3.82 5.98
C LEU A 59 -0.46 -2.79 7.13
N TYR A 60 0.73 -2.66 7.71
CA TYR A 60 1.00 -1.61 8.71
C TYR A 60 0.84 -0.20 8.12
N ARG A 61 1.36 0.06 6.92
CA ARG A 61 1.24 1.36 6.25
C ARG A 61 -0.22 1.69 5.91
N LEU A 62 -0.99 0.67 5.55
CA LEU A 62 -2.42 0.79 5.29
C LEU A 62 -3.19 1.18 6.56
N TRP A 63 -2.92 0.54 7.70
CA TRP A 63 -3.52 0.95 8.98
C TRP A 63 -3.22 2.40 9.33
N GLN A 64 -1.97 2.83 9.21
CA GLN A 64 -1.63 4.25 9.40
C GLN A 64 -2.40 5.18 8.46
N ALA A 65 -2.60 4.77 7.20
CA ALA A 65 -3.34 5.57 6.22
C ALA A 65 -4.84 5.64 6.55
N VAL A 66 -5.42 4.55 7.07
CA VAL A 66 -6.81 4.50 7.53
C VAL A 66 -7.00 5.40 8.76
N ASP A 67 -6.13 5.28 9.76
CA ASP A 67 -6.19 6.10 10.98
C ASP A 67 -6.06 7.59 10.62
N TYR A 68 -5.11 7.93 9.75
CA TYR A 68 -4.92 9.30 9.29
C TYR A 68 -6.15 9.84 8.53
N ASN A 69 -6.80 9.01 7.71
CA ASN A 69 -8.01 9.43 7.01
C ASN A 69 -9.18 9.64 7.99
N TYR A 70 -9.29 8.79 9.02
CA TYR A 70 -10.32 8.91 10.05
C TYR A 70 -10.15 10.19 10.90
N ASP A 71 -8.91 10.50 11.29
CA ASP A 71 -8.58 11.75 11.98
C ASP A 71 -8.92 12.98 11.11
N LEU A 72 -8.64 12.92 9.81
CA LEU A 72 -8.97 13.99 8.87
C LEU A 72 -10.48 14.23 8.74
N GLU A 73 -11.28 13.16 8.75
CA GLU A 73 -12.74 13.24 8.73
C GLU A 73 -13.29 13.85 10.03
N LEU A 74 -12.74 13.46 11.20
CA LEU A 74 -13.10 14.04 12.50
C LEU A 74 -12.75 15.53 12.60
N GLU A 75 -11.59 15.95 12.08
CA GLU A 75 -11.19 17.37 11.99
C GLU A 75 -12.17 18.19 11.13
N LYS A 76 -12.66 17.61 10.03
CA LYS A 76 -13.68 18.26 9.17
C LYS A 76 -15.04 18.37 9.83
N THR A 77 -15.36 17.48 10.77
CA THR A 77 -16.68 17.46 11.44
C THR A 77 -16.82 18.56 12.51
N HIS A 78 -15.70 19.13 12.99
CA HIS A 78 -15.69 20.08 14.11
C HIS A 78 -15.55 21.58 13.74
N ARG A 79 -15.56 21.97 12.46
CA ARG A 79 -15.38 23.39 12.09
C ARG A 79 -16.61 24.00 11.43
N ILE A 80 -17.26 24.88 12.21
CA ILE A 80 -17.87 26.17 11.86
C ILE A 80 -17.90 26.47 10.34
N PRO A 81 -19.06 26.79 9.73
CA PRO A 81 -19.17 26.98 8.29
C PRO A 81 -18.29 28.15 7.82
N GLN A 82 -17.16 27.84 7.19
CA GLN A 82 -16.31 28.85 6.57
C GLN A 82 -16.84 29.17 5.17
N LYS A 83 -17.06 30.46 4.92
CA LYS A 83 -17.59 30.99 3.66
C LYS A 83 -16.81 30.46 2.46
N HIS A 84 -17.55 29.90 1.50
CA HIS A 84 -17.06 29.36 0.24
C HIS A 84 -16.16 30.33 -0.53
N THR A 85 -14.86 30.04 -0.58
CA THR A 85 -13.96 30.50 -1.64
C THR A 85 -13.46 29.27 -2.41
N LYS A 86 -13.40 29.39 -3.75
CA LYS A 86 -13.35 28.32 -4.77
C LYS A 86 -12.12 27.38 -4.77
N GLY A 87 -11.37 27.26 -3.68
CA GLY A 87 -10.18 26.40 -3.63
C GLY A 87 -9.73 25.93 -2.24
N GLY A 88 -10.53 26.12 -1.19
CA GLY A 88 -10.10 25.88 0.19
C GLY A 88 -10.57 24.58 0.84
N GLN A 89 -11.26 23.70 0.11
CA GLN A 89 -12.01 22.58 0.69
C GLN A 89 -11.39 21.20 0.46
N ASP A 90 -10.18 21.16 -0.06
CA ASP A 90 -9.49 19.91 -0.28
C ASP A 90 -8.43 19.81 0.82
N GLY A 91 -8.77 19.12 1.91
CA GLY A 91 -7.81 18.73 2.96
C GLY A 91 -6.71 17.79 2.44
N THR A 92 -6.51 17.73 1.13
CA THR A 92 -5.40 17.09 0.44
C THR A 92 -4.14 17.90 0.70
N ARG A 93 -3.44 17.54 1.79
CA ARG A 93 -2.02 17.88 1.91
C ARG A 93 -1.27 17.10 0.83
N ASN A 94 -0.81 17.80 -0.21
CA ASN A 94 0.10 17.30 -1.24
C ASN A 94 1.53 17.01 -0.72
N HIS A 95 1.69 16.64 0.56
CA HIS A 95 2.99 16.28 1.12
C HIS A 95 2.94 14.85 1.64
N PHE A 96 3.29 13.93 0.74
CA PHE A 96 3.87 12.65 1.10
C PHE A 96 5.37 12.74 0.77
N LEU A 97 6.14 13.24 1.74
CA LEU A 97 7.56 12.93 1.90
C LEU A 97 7.69 12.17 3.21
#